data_AF-A0A9P6HRC0-F1
#
_entry.id   AF-A0A9P6HRC0-F1
#
_cell.length_a   1.000
_cell.length_b   1.000
_cell.length_c   1.000
_cell.angle_alpha   90.00
_cell.angle_beta   90.00
_cell.angle_gamma   90.00
#
_symmetry.space_group_name_H-M   'P 1'
#
loop_
_entity.id
_entity.type
_entity.pdbx_description
1 polymer ?
#
loop_
_entity_poly.entity_id
_entity_poly.type
_entity_poly.pdbx_seq_one_letter_code
_entity_poly.pdbx_strand_id
1 'polypeptide(L)'
;MKFLLPSSIVPLLLSCLDLVGAVRLEIHGRSSRQENDARAVAQRRGSSVEKRSNIYTDNGIGILTNSDDISYYTSLTLGGKNFSSVLVDTGHSDLWVGGNVPGALPSGQYSRIQYAVGSAEGPIEFADLDFLGYNVPKQAFISATGKDDGSGLIGLGPNRGSNIKQLLKNSSGNAVLDRIFLSNTSTPNYLTVLLGRSDDPTDLFPGDITVGELVPGFENVTQFPKLPVTQVSVRNQADQHWQILIDKNGIIGPDGQVINVTSIVDGGPRLNAVLDTGFSLPQVPRQVSDAIYGRIPGATFGDVGRGAGQTWSIPCDAEVNLTFIIGGVQYPIHPLDTSLSWNANGTDFCIGSFQPRTTTDTNYDVILGMAFLRNAYMLVNFGDFVDGKTDQVADPYVQLLPTTEMVEAHNDFVQVRLKGIDTTAGQTFLDSFTPSGPPDVKKSNGGFSGWLDKNKTILIAVGASVGGVLLILVAALCFRRRRRANVREKDGRRVWFKGTPVGGKGGYKPVHHPTPSESYLPSHGKV
;
A
#
# COMPACT_ATOMS: atom_id res chain seq x y z
N MET A 1 -16.74 -75.76 10.55
CA MET A 1 -15.87 -76.93 10.27
C MET A 1 -14.44 -76.41 10.15
N LYS A 2 -13.48 -77.04 10.83
CA LYS A 2 -12.05 -76.69 10.89
C LYS A 2 -11.34 -76.91 9.54
N PHE A 3 -10.06 -76.51 9.52
CA PHE A 3 -8.89 -76.92 8.69
C PHE A 3 -8.30 -75.75 7.88
N LEU A 4 -7.23 -75.10 8.35
CA LEU A 4 -5.80 -75.48 8.38
C LEU A 4 -5.05 -75.11 7.07
N LEU A 5 -4.10 -74.16 7.23
CA LEU A 5 -2.94 -73.80 6.39
C LEU A 5 -2.08 -75.05 6.02
N PRO A 6 -1.23 -75.07 4.96
CA PRO A 6 -0.05 -74.18 4.87
C PRO A 6 0.56 -73.83 3.48
N SER A 7 1.31 -72.71 3.50
CA SER A 7 2.63 -72.45 2.94
C SER A 7 3.04 -73.00 1.56
N SER A 8 3.37 -72.07 0.65
CA SER A 8 4.49 -72.20 -0.28
C SER A 8 5.14 -70.84 -0.54
N ILE A 9 6.46 -70.90 -0.66
CA ILE A 9 7.46 -69.86 -0.41
C ILE A 9 8.02 -69.36 -1.76
N VAL A 10 7.97 -68.03 -2.00
CA VAL A 10 9.03 -67.08 -2.48
C VAL A 10 9.68 -67.39 -3.86
N PRO A 11 9.95 -66.42 -4.80
CA PRO A 11 10.70 -65.19 -4.51
C PRO A 11 10.44 -63.88 -5.27
N LEU A 12 10.88 -62.81 -4.59
CA LEU A 12 11.52 -61.57 -5.06
C LEU A 12 11.09 -60.98 -6.41
N LEU A 13 10.41 -59.83 -6.33
CA LEU A 13 10.84 -58.56 -6.95
C LEU A 13 9.79 -57.50 -6.62
N LEU A 14 10.11 -56.61 -5.68
CA LEU A 14 9.80 -55.17 -5.65
C LEU A 14 10.18 -54.64 -4.26
N SER A 15 11.47 -54.38 -4.09
CA SER A 15 11.97 -53.46 -3.08
C SER A 15 11.95 -52.04 -3.66
N CYS A 16 11.61 -51.09 -2.79
CA CYS A 16 11.72 -49.63 -2.96
C CYS A 16 10.66 -48.96 -3.85
N LEU A 17 9.58 -48.52 -3.20
CA LEU A 17 8.91 -47.27 -3.54
C LEU A 17 8.85 -46.42 -2.26
N ASP A 18 9.90 -45.62 -2.12
CA ASP A 18 9.95 -44.23 -1.67
C ASP A 18 9.06 -43.82 -0.48
N LEU A 19 9.64 -43.96 0.72
CA LEU A 19 9.54 -42.91 1.73
C LEU A 19 10.20 -41.65 1.16
N VAL A 20 9.45 -40.78 0.49
CA VAL A 20 9.81 -39.36 0.43
C VAL A 20 9.31 -38.75 1.73
N GLY A 21 10.16 -38.83 2.77
CA GLY A 21 10.05 -37.89 3.87
C GLY A 21 10.25 -36.50 3.28
N ALA A 22 9.21 -35.67 3.33
CA ALA A 22 9.35 -34.26 3.02
C ALA A 22 10.41 -33.69 3.97
N VAL A 23 11.58 -33.36 3.41
CA VAL A 23 12.58 -32.58 4.11
C VAL A 23 11.96 -31.20 4.30
N ARG A 24 11.48 -30.90 5.52
CA ARG A 24 11.15 -29.53 5.91
C ARG A 24 12.45 -28.74 5.92
N LEU A 25 12.65 -27.91 4.91
CA LEU A 25 13.65 -26.85 4.95
C LEU A 25 12.98 -25.67 5.69
N GLU A 26 13.37 -25.44 6.93
CA GLU A 26 13.07 -24.18 7.63
C GLU A 26 13.91 -23.07 6.97
N ILE A 27 13.30 -22.36 6.03
CA ILE A 27 13.95 -21.23 5.35
C ILE A 27 13.81 -20.00 6.22
N HIS A 28 14.91 -19.64 6.86
CA HIS A 28 15.03 -18.42 7.64
C HIS A 28 15.14 -17.23 6.68
N GLY A 29 14.20 -16.29 6.73
CA GLY A 29 14.43 -14.97 6.15
C GLY A 29 15.49 -14.22 6.94
N ARG A 30 16.16 -13.24 6.33
CA ARG A 30 17.27 -12.50 6.96
C ARG A 30 16.93 -11.02 7.03
N SER A 31 17.18 -10.39 8.17
CA SER A 31 17.07 -8.94 8.35
C SER A 31 18.21 -8.21 7.62
N SER A 32 17.98 -6.96 7.20
CA SER A 32 18.99 -6.11 6.53
C SER A 32 20.23 -5.87 7.40
N ARG A 33 20.06 -5.89 8.74
CA ARG A 33 21.13 -5.78 9.73
C ARG A 33 22.09 -6.96 9.67
N GLN A 34 21.57 -8.18 9.54
CA GLN A 34 22.38 -9.37 9.29
C GLN A 34 23.04 -9.37 7.91
N GLU A 35 22.44 -8.73 6.89
CA GLU A 35 23.08 -8.57 5.59
C GLU A 35 24.31 -7.65 5.67
N ASN A 36 24.24 -6.57 6.44
CA ASN A 36 25.37 -5.66 6.66
C ASN A 36 26.51 -6.31 7.45
N ASP A 37 26.19 -7.11 8.48
CA ASP A 37 27.19 -7.87 9.24
C ASP A 37 27.78 -9.02 8.39
N ALA A 38 26.96 -9.72 7.60
CA ALA A 38 27.43 -10.74 6.68
C ALA A 38 28.28 -10.16 5.54
N ARG A 39 27.96 -8.96 5.02
CA ARG A 39 28.78 -8.24 4.04
C ARG A 39 30.10 -7.77 4.64
N ALA A 40 30.11 -7.30 5.90
CA ALA A 40 31.33 -6.94 6.61
C ALA A 40 32.25 -8.14 6.85
N VAL A 41 31.69 -9.33 7.08
CA VAL A 41 32.43 -10.59 7.20
C VAL A 41 32.88 -11.15 5.84
N ALA A 42 32.05 -11.05 4.80
CA ALA A 42 32.36 -11.50 3.44
C ALA A 42 33.43 -10.64 2.75
N GLN A 43 33.47 -9.34 3.01
CA GLN A 43 34.56 -8.47 2.52
C GLN A 43 35.94 -8.85 3.10
N ARG A 44 36.00 -9.55 4.24
CA ARG A 44 37.26 -10.04 4.84
C ARG A 44 37.72 -11.40 4.33
N ARG A 45 36.86 -12.15 3.62
CA ARG A 45 37.20 -13.44 3.01
C ARG A 45 36.82 -13.40 1.54
N GLY A 46 37.80 -13.09 0.68
CA GLY A 46 37.64 -13.09 -0.77
C GLY A 46 37.11 -14.43 -1.30
N SER A 47 35.80 -14.51 -1.47
CA SER A 47 35.12 -15.56 -2.23
C SER A 47 33.77 -15.00 -2.66
N SER A 48 33.72 -14.53 -3.90
CA SER A 48 32.50 -14.19 -4.62
C SER A 48 31.71 -15.48 -4.87
N VAL A 49 30.73 -15.76 -4.01
CA VAL A 49 29.66 -16.70 -4.30
C VAL A 49 28.37 -15.89 -4.29
N GLU A 50 28.00 -15.37 -5.46
CA GLU A 50 26.64 -14.92 -5.72
C GLU A 50 25.72 -16.15 -5.62
N LYS A 51 25.22 -16.43 -4.42
CA LYS A 51 24.09 -17.33 -4.26
C LYS A 51 22.87 -16.60 -4.81
N ARG A 52 22.49 -16.97 -6.03
CA ARG A 52 21.15 -16.75 -6.57
C ARG A 52 20.15 -17.15 -5.48
N SER A 53 19.40 -16.17 -4.98
CA SER A 53 18.14 -16.42 -4.30
C SER A 53 17.20 -17.04 -5.33
N ASN A 54 17.21 -18.36 -5.42
CA ASN A 54 16.12 -19.08 -6.06
C ASN A 54 14.92 -18.90 -5.13
N ILE A 55 14.15 -17.83 -5.37
CA ILE A 55 12.82 -17.65 -4.80
C ILE A 55 11.99 -18.78 -5.39
N TYR A 56 11.72 -19.81 -4.59
CA TYR A 56 10.60 -20.70 -4.86
C TYR A 56 9.34 -19.89 -4.55
N THR A 57 8.81 -19.18 -5.55
CA THR A 57 7.39 -18.80 -5.58
C THR A 57 6.63 -20.05 -5.99
N ASP A 58 6.30 -20.91 -5.03
CA ASP A 58 5.31 -21.96 -5.27
C ASP A 58 3.92 -21.34 -5.08
N ASN A 59 2.97 -21.69 -5.96
CA ASN A 59 1.56 -21.28 -6.02
C ASN A 59 1.13 -20.16 -5.03
N GLY A 60 1.16 -18.89 -5.43
CA GLY A 60 0.51 -17.84 -4.64
C GLY A 60 1.18 -17.42 -3.32
N ILE A 61 2.35 -17.95 -2.94
CA ILE A 61 3.08 -17.57 -1.70
C ILE A 61 4.34 -16.76 -2.03
N GLY A 62 4.62 -15.72 -1.23
CA GLY A 62 5.83 -14.90 -1.34
C GLY A 62 6.40 -14.48 0.01
N ILE A 63 7.73 -14.55 0.13
CA ILE A 63 8.48 -14.16 1.33
C ILE A 63 8.69 -12.64 1.32
N LEU A 64 8.49 -12.00 2.47
CA LEU A 64 8.74 -10.58 2.67
C LEU A 64 10.18 -10.30 3.08
N THR A 65 10.68 -9.11 2.75
CA THR A 65 11.90 -8.55 3.34
C THR A 65 11.52 -7.44 4.31
N ASN A 66 12.05 -7.49 5.52
CA ASN A 66 11.79 -6.52 6.58
C ASN A 66 12.93 -5.48 6.67
N SER A 67 12.58 -4.20 6.60
CA SER A 67 13.48 -3.07 6.83
C SER A 67 13.17 -2.42 8.19
N ASP A 68 13.92 -2.83 9.20
CA ASP A 68 13.93 -2.26 10.56
C ASP A 68 12.54 -2.15 11.20
N ASP A 69 11.64 -3.11 10.93
CA ASP A 69 10.27 -3.15 11.45
C ASP A 69 9.41 -1.93 11.02
N ILE A 70 9.85 -1.21 9.99
CA ILE A 70 9.21 0.00 9.47
C ILE A 70 8.68 -0.20 8.05
N SER A 71 9.17 -1.17 7.28
CA SER A 71 8.67 -1.44 5.93
C SER A 71 8.89 -2.90 5.53
N TYR A 72 7.89 -3.47 4.84
CA TYR A 72 7.94 -4.83 4.30
C TYR A 72 7.86 -4.80 2.78
N TYR A 73 8.81 -5.48 2.16
CA TYR A 73 8.98 -5.50 0.70
C TYR A 73 8.77 -6.90 0.15
N THR A 74 8.23 -6.96 -1.06
CA THR A 74 8.16 -8.16 -1.88
C THR A 74 8.87 -7.92 -3.21
N SER A 75 8.90 -8.96 -4.05
CA SER A 75 9.41 -8.88 -5.41
C SER A 75 8.32 -9.18 -6.43
N LEU A 76 8.43 -8.58 -7.61
CA LEU A 76 7.58 -8.87 -8.76
C LEU A 76 8.38 -8.75 -10.05
N THR A 77 7.85 -9.26 -11.15
CA THR A 77 8.41 -9.05 -12.48
C THR A 77 7.43 -8.26 -13.33
N LEU A 78 7.87 -7.17 -13.96
CA LEU A 78 7.04 -6.32 -14.80
C LEU A 78 7.75 -6.09 -16.14
N GLY A 79 7.10 -6.42 -17.26
CA GLY A 79 7.71 -6.36 -18.59
C GLY A 79 8.97 -7.23 -18.72
N GLY A 80 9.03 -8.34 -17.97
CA GLY A 80 10.20 -9.23 -17.90
C GLY A 80 11.37 -8.71 -17.04
N LYS A 81 11.25 -7.53 -16.41
CA LYS A 81 12.24 -6.99 -15.47
C LYS A 81 11.83 -7.28 -14.03
N ASN A 82 12.77 -7.77 -13.23
CA ASN A 82 12.55 -7.99 -11.79
C ASN A 82 12.66 -6.67 -11.01
N PHE A 83 11.71 -6.46 -10.09
CA PHE A 83 11.71 -5.41 -9.08
C PHE A 83 11.74 -6.09 -7.71
N SER A 84 12.86 -5.99 -7.02
CA SER A 84 13.10 -6.74 -5.77
C SER A 84 12.79 -5.94 -4.49
N SER A 85 12.41 -4.68 -4.62
CA SER A 85 12.11 -3.78 -3.49
C SER A 85 10.77 -3.09 -3.72
N VAL A 86 9.68 -3.86 -3.63
CA VAL A 86 8.32 -3.36 -3.83
C VAL A 86 7.58 -3.39 -2.50
N LEU A 87 7.21 -2.21 -1.97
CA LEU A 87 6.49 -2.10 -0.71
C LEU A 87 5.10 -2.75 -0.81
N VAL A 88 4.74 -3.54 0.19
CA VAL A 88 3.42 -4.18 0.30
C VAL A 88 2.47 -3.24 1.05
N ASP A 89 1.40 -2.79 0.39
CA ASP A 89 0.53 -1.75 0.92
C ASP A 89 -0.96 -2.09 0.76
N THR A 90 -1.63 -2.47 1.85
CA THR A 90 -3.08 -2.70 1.89
C THR A 90 -3.91 -1.42 2.05
N GLY A 91 -3.27 -0.29 2.36
CA GLY A 91 -3.88 1.04 2.42
C GLY A 91 -4.14 1.67 1.05
N HIS A 92 -3.39 1.27 0.01
CA HIS A 92 -3.55 1.77 -1.37
C HIS A 92 -3.81 0.63 -2.37
N SER A 93 -4.27 0.98 -3.58
CA SER A 93 -4.69 -0.03 -4.59
C SER A 93 -3.90 0.01 -5.90
N ASP A 94 -3.08 1.04 -6.11
CA ASP A 94 -2.33 1.23 -7.36
C ASP A 94 -0.95 0.56 -7.28
N LEU A 95 -0.45 0.09 -8.43
CA LEU A 95 0.93 -0.35 -8.61
C LEU A 95 1.75 0.83 -9.16
N TRP A 96 2.92 1.10 -8.56
CA TRP A 96 3.93 1.97 -9.18
C TRP A 96 5.33 1.38 -9.03
N VAL A 97 6.19 1.68 -10.00
CA VAL A 97 7.59 1.28 -9.97
C VAL A 97 8.50 2.44 -10.37
N GLY A 98 9.72 2.45 -9.83
CA GLY A 98 10.79 3.36 -10.22
C GLY A 98 11.70 2.73 -11.27
N GLY A 99 12.08 3.54 -12.27
CA GLY A 99 12.94 3.13 -13.37
C GLY A 99 12.19 2.58 -14.59
N ASN A 100 12.96 2.13 -15.60
CA ASN A 100 12.39 1.75 -16.90
C ASN A 100 11.83 0.31 -16.90
N VAL A 101 10.62 0.15 -17.44
CA VAL A 101 9.96 -1.14 -17.67
C VAL A 101 10.06 -1.51 -19.16
N PRO A 102 10.75 -2.60 -19.54
CA PRO A 102 10.90 -2.97 -20.94
C PRO A 102 9.56 -3.26 -21.63
N GLY A 103 9.37 -2.68 -22.81
CA GLY A 103 8.17 -2.94 -23.63
C GLY A 103 6.86 -2.37 -23.06
N ALA A 104 6.94 -1.52 -22.03
CA ALA A 104 5.75 -0.87 -21.48
C ALA A 104 5.02 -0.02 -22.53
N LEU A 105 3.70 -0.09 -22.52
CA LEU A 105 2.83 0.61 -23.46
C LEU A 105 2.15 1.80 -22.77
N PRO A 106 2.22 3.02 -23.34
CA PRO A 106 1.62 4.18 -22.71
C PRO A 106 0.09 4.12 -22.78
N SER A 107 -0.58 4.47 -21.69
CA SER A 107 -2.03 4.72 -21.69
C SER A 107 -2.41 6.10 -22.21
N GLY A 108 -1.46 7.03 -22.22
CA GLY A 108 -1.68 8.46 -22.48
C GLY A 108 -2.24 9.24 -21.28
N GLN A 109 -2.38 8.61 -20.12
CA GLN A 109 -2.82 9.25 -18.87
C GLN A 109 -1.65 9.44 -17.89
N TYR A 110 -1.84 10.33 -16.93
CA TYR A 110 -0.88 10.64 -15.87
C TYR A 110 -1.59 10.56 -14.52
N SER A 111 -0.93 9.95 -13.53
CA SER A 111 -1.49 9.82 -12.18
C SER A 111 -0.46 10.24 -11.13
N ARG A 112 -0.99 10.62 -9.97
CA ARG A 112 -0.21 10.95 -8.78
C ARG A 112 -0.90 10.34 -7.56
N ILE A 113 -0.12 9.65 -6.75
CA ILE A 113 -0.52 9.13 -5.45
C ILE A 113 0.18 9.95 -4.38
N GLN A 114 -0.61 10.47 -3.44
CA GLN A 114 -0.12 11.27 -2.32
C GLN A 114 -0.14 10.42 -1.04
N TYR A 115 1.02 10.22 -0.43
CA TYR A 115 1.14 9.50 0.84
C TYR A 115 1.15 10.49 2.01
N ALA A 116 1.07 9.94 3.23
CA ALA A 116 1.33 10.69 4.45
C ALA A 116 2.74 11.32 4.43
N VAL A 117 3.73 10.60 3.90
CA VAL A 117 5.09 11.10 3.67
C VAL A 117 5.50 10.85 2.21
N GLY A 118 5.59 11.93 1.44
CA GLY A 118 6.02 11.86 0.03
C GLY A 118 4.89 11.60 -0.97
N SER A 119 5.26 11.33 -2.22
CA SER A 119 4.31 11.02 -3.31
C SER A 119 4.99 10.15 -4.36
N ALA A 120 4.19 9.52 -5.22
CA ALA A 120 4.64 8.88 -6.45
C ALA A 120 3.79 9.42 -7.60
N GLU A 121 4.42 9.86 -8.68
CA GLU A 121 3.72 10.43 -9.84
C GLU A 121 4.42 10.07 -11.14
N GLY A 122 3.64 9.93 -12.21
CA GLY A 122 4.16 9.51 -13.50
C GLY A 122 3.07 9.16 -14.51
N PRO A 123 3.48 8.88 -15.76
CA PRO A 123 2.56 8.33 -16.75
C PRO A 123 2.04 6.96 -16.29
N ILE A 124 0.78 6.69 -16.63
CA ILE A 124 0.20 5.35 -16.50
C ILE A 124 0.59 4.55 -17.73
N GLU A 125 1.18 3.39 -17.53
CA GLU A 125 1.63 2.48 -18.58
C GLU A 125 1.07 1.06 -18.33
N PHE A 126 1.19 0.20 -19.34
CA PHE A 126 0.78 -1.20 -19.28
C PHE A 126 1.97 -2.11 -19.55
N ALA A 127 2.13 -3.14 -18.74
CA ALA A 127 3.10 -4.20 -18.96
C ALA A 127 2.56 -5.53 -18.39
N ASP A 128 3.12 -6.65 -18.84
CA ASP A 128 2.78 -7.94 -18.26
C ASP A 128 3.45 -8.07 -16.89
N LEU A 129 2.64 -8.40 -15.87
CA LEU A 129 3.06 -8.58 -14.49
C LEU A 129 3.13 -10.07 -14.16
N ASP A 130 4.18 -10.48 -13.46
CA ASP A 130 4.25 -11.73 -12.72
C ASP A 130 4.39 -11.39 -11.23
N PHE A 131 3.43 -11.87 -10.44
CA PHE A 131 3.39 -11.65 -9.00
C PHE A 131 2.84 -12.88 -8.30
N LEU A 132 3.63 -13.46 -7.37
CA LEU A 132 3.25 -14.67 -6.62
C LEU A 132 2.82 -15.85 -7.50
N GLY A 133 3.45 -16.00 -8.67
CA GLY A 133 3.10 -17.04 -9.65
C GLY A 133 1.87 -16.73 -10.51
N TYR A 134 1.21 -15.59 -10.30
CA TYR A 134 0.13 -15.12 -11.17
C TYR A 134 0.68 -14.27 -12.31
N ASN A 135 0.35 -14.67 -13.54
CA ASN A 135 0.64 -13.87 -14.74
C ASN A 135 -0.56 -12.98 -15.09
N VAL A 136 -0.38 -11.67 -14.99
CA VAL A 136 -1.39 -10.65 -15.27
C VAL A 136 -0.98 -9.84 -16.51
N PRO A 137 -1.57 -10.13 -17.69
CA PRO A 137 -1.20 -9.42 -18.90
C PRO A 137 -1.74 -7.99 -18.90
N LYS A 138 -0.94 -7.05 -19.43
CA LYS A 138 -1.28 -5.62 -19.55
C LYS A 138 -1.78 -5.02 -18.23
N GLN A 139 -1.13 -5.31 -17.11
CA GLN A 139 -1.40 -4.66 -15.84
C GLN A 139 -1.06 -3.17 -15.96
N ALA A 140 -2.00 -2.30 -15.57
CA ALA A 140 -1.75 -0.87 -15.47
C ALA A 140 -0.91 -0.55 -14.23
N PHE A 141 0.05 0.36 -14.38
CA PHE A 141 0.90 0.84 -13.31
C PHE A 141 1.34 2.29 -13.57
N ILE A 142 1.83 2.98 -12.54
CA ILE A 142 2.48 4.29 -12.69
C ILE A 142 3.98 4.08 -12.83
N SER A 143 4.56 4.54 -13.94
CA SER A 143 6.01 4.65 -14.09
C SER A 143 6.49 5.88 -13.31
N ALA A 144 6.83 5.69 -12.03
CA ALA A 144 7.06 6.78 -11.10
C ALA A 144 8.37 7.52 -11.40
N THR A 145 8.26 8.84 -11.56
CA THR A 145 9.39 9.72 -11.86
C THR A 145 10.18 10.04 -10.59
N GLY A 146 11.52 10.03 -10.67
CA GLY A 146 12.39 10.36 -9.54
C GLY A 146 12.41 9.33 -8.40
N LYS A 147 11.97 8.09 -8.69
CA LYS A 147 12.11 6.94 -7.80
C LYS A 147 13.31 6.09 -8.23
N ASP A 148 13.93 5.42 -7.27
CA ASP A 148 15.10 4.58 -7.51
C ASP A 148 14.74 3.41 -8.43
N ASP A 149 15.67 3.04 -9.31
CA ASP A 149 15.45 1.92 -10.22
C ASP A 149 15.32 0.61 -9.44
N GLY A 150 14.29 -0.18 -9.76
CA GLY A 150 14.00 -1.44 -9.06
C GLY A 150 13.17 -1.29 -7.78
N SER A 151 12.84 -0.07 -7.38
CA SER A 151 11.90 0.21 -6.28
C SER A 151 10.44 0.22 -6.76
N GLY A 152 9.50 0.03 -5.84
CA GLY A 152 8.08 0.15 -6.16
C GLY A 152 7.17 0.05 -4.94
N LEU A 153 5.88 0.04 -5.21
CA LEU A 153 4.81 -0.27 -4.26
C LEU A 153 3.73 -1.02 -5.00
N ILE A 154 3.24 -2.09 -4.39
CA ILE A 154 2.07 -2.82 -4.85
C ILE A 154 0.91 -2.53 -3.91
N GLY A 155 -0.10 -1.83 -4.44
CA GLY A 155 -1.35 -1.60 -3.76
C GLY A 155 -2.20 -2.88 -3.73
N LEU A 156 -2.65 -3.23 -2.54
CA LEU A 156 -3.44 -4.42 -2.21
C LEU A 156 -4.79 -4.04 -1.55
N GLY A 157 -5.15 -2.77 -1.64
CA GLY A 157 -6.40 -2.18 -1.23
C GLY A 157 -7.59 -2.52 -2.14
N PRO A 158 -8.81 -2.09 -1.77
CA PRO A 158 -10.00 -2.26 -2.59
C PRO A 158 -9.90 -1.51 -3.93
N ASN A 159 -10.23 -2.16 -5.05
CA ASN A 159 -10.11 -1.58 -6.40
C ASN A 159 -10.75 -0.19 -6.59
N ARG A 160 -11.83 0.10 -5.86
CA ARG A 160 -12.48 1.42 -5.87
C ARG A 160 -11.54 2.54 -5.42
N GLY A 161 -10.56 2.24 -4.58
CA GLY A 161 -9.52 3.16 -4.12
C GLY A 161 -8.36 3.38 -5.10
N SER A 162 -8.35 2.70 -6.26
CA SER A 162 -7.30 2.91 -7.27
C SER A 162 -7.49 4.24 -8.02
N ASN A 163 -6.46 5.08 -8.02
CA ASN A 163 -6.41 6.29 -8.83
C ASN A 163 -6.37 5.95 -10.32
N ILE A 164 -5.66 4.88 -10.69
CA ILE A 164 -5.60 4.37 -12.07
C ILE A 164 -7.00 3.96 -12.54
N LYS A 165 -7.75 3.18 -11.74
CA LYS A 165 -9.13 2.78 -12.04
C LYS A 165 -10.04 3.99 -12.23
N GLN A 166 -9.94 4.98 -11.35
CA GLN A 166 -10.73 6.20 -11.43
C GLN A 166 -10.43 7.05 -12.68
N LEU A 167 -9.18 7.07 -13.12
CA LEU A 167 -8.75 7.80 -14.32
C LEU A 167 -9.13 7.07 -15.62
N LEU A 168 -8.87 5.76 -15.70
CA LEU A 168 -9.12 4.96 -16.91
C LEU A 168 -10.60 4.57 -17.07
N LYS A 169 -11.36 4.49 -15.97
CA LYS A 169 -12.82 4.25 -15.94
C LYS A 169 -13.28 2.99 -16.66
N ASN A 170 -12.39 2.00 -16.80
CA ASN A 170 -12.68 0.73 -17.43
C ASN A 170 -11.80 -0.39 -16.83
N SER A 171 -11.99 -1.64 -17.25
CA SER A 171 -11.29 -2.81 -16.68
C SER A 171 -9.77 -2.81 -16.89
N SER A 172 -9.25 -2.03 -17.84
CA SER A 172 -7.80 -1.87 -18.02
C SER A 172 -7.15 -1.18 -16.82
N GLY A 173 -7.91 -0.44 -16.02
CA GLY A 173 -7.39 0.24 -14.82
C GLY A 173 -7.59 -0.55 -13.52
N ASN A 174 -8.05 -1.80 -13.58
CA ASN A 174 -8.24 -2.60 -12.37
C ASN A 174 -6.92 -2.80 -11.62
N ALA A 175 -6.99 -2.76 -10.29
CA ALA A 175 -5.91 -3.10 -9.38
C ALA A 175 -5.43 -4.56 -9.57
N VAL A 176 -4.22 -4.85 -9.07
CA VAL A 176 -3.56 -6.15 -9.28
C VAL A 176 -4.39 -7.32 -8.76
N LEU A 177 -4.92 -7.24 -7.54
CA LEU A 177 -5.69 -8.33 -6.94
C LEU A 177 -7.01 -8.59 -7.69
N ASP A 178 -7.75 -7.54 -8.08
CA ASP A 178 -8.93 -7.69 -8.94
C ASP A 178 -8.60 -8.35 -10.27
N ARG A 179 -7.47 -7.98 -10.87
CA ARG A 179 -6.99 -8.58 -12.12
C ARG A 179 -6.65 -10.06 -11.97
N ILE A 180 -6.10 -10.47 -10.82
CA ILE A 180 -5.84 -11.87 -10.49
C ILE A 180 -7.15 -12.63 -10.33
N PHE A 181 -8.06 -12.18 -9.46
CA PHE A 181 -9.31 -12.89 -9.17
C PHE A 181 -10.26 -12.96 -10.37
N LEU A 182 -10.27 -11.94 -11.24
CA LEU A 182 -11.04 -11.96 -12.49
C LEU A 182 -10.42 -12.85 -13.57
N SER A 183 -9.13 -13.19 -13.48
CA SER A 183 -8.48 -14.05 -14.46
C SER A 183 -8.87 -15.53 -14.30
N ASN A 184 -9.14 -15.95 -13.06
CA ASN A 184 -9.60 -17.29 -12.73
C ASN A 184 -10.52 -17.25 -11.50
N THR A 185 -11.83 -17.32 -11.72
CA THR A 185 -12.83 -17.29 -10.64
C THR A 185 -12.87 -18.58 -9.79
N SER A 186 -12.03 -19.57 -10.12
CA SER A 186 -11.84 -20.76 -9.26
C SER A 186 -10.77 -20.52 -8.19
N THR A 187 -9.94 -19.48 -8.34
CA THR A 187 -8.97 -19.07 -7.33
C THR A 187 -9.72 -18.52 -6.12
N PRO A 188 -9.41 -18.96 -4.89
CA PRO A 188 -9.97 -18.35 -3.69
C PRO A 188 -9.66 -16.85 -3.65
N ASN A 189 -10.69 -16.04 -3.43
CA ASN A 189 -10.68 -14.58 -3.51
C ASN A 189 -10.18 -13.91 -2.23
N TYR A 190 -9.03 -14.33 -1.71
CA TYR A 190 -8.45 -13.72 -0.52
C TYR A 190 -6.95 -13.48 -0.62
N LEU A 191 -6.52 -12.43 0.07
CA LEU A 191 -5.13 -12.08 0.37
C LEU A 191 -4.85 -12.51 1.81
N THR A 192 -3.65 -13.03 2.09
CA THR A 192 -3.19 -13.13 3.49
C THR A 192 -1.84 -12.48 3.70
N VAL A 193 -1.63 -11.97 4.92
CA VAL A 193 -0.41 -11.27 5.33
C VAL A 193 -0.02 -11.72 6.73
N LEU A 194 1.21 -12.23 6.86
CA LEU A 194 1.90 -12.49 8.12
C LEU A 194 3.13 -11.59 8.16
N LEU A 195 3.30 -10.78 9.21
CA LEU A 195 4.48 -9.93 9.38
C LEU A 195 5.27 -10.40 10.59
N GLY A 196 6.59 -10.55 10.45
CA GLY A 196 7.51 -10.85 11.55
C GLY A 196 8.36 -9.66 11.96
N ARG A 197 9.10 -9.80 13.07
CA ARG A 197 10.03 -8.77 13.59
C ARG A 197 11.46 -9.02 13.10
N SER A 198 12.23 -7.94 12.97
CA SER A 198 13.62 -8.01 12.49
C SER A 198 14.62 -8.38 13.58
N ASP A 199 14.31 -8.00 14.82
CA ASP A 199 15.10 -8.25 16.04
C ASP A 199 14.38 -9.27 16.97
N ASP A 200 13.52 -10.14 16.41
CA ASP A 200 12.85 -11.19 17.17
C ASP A 200 13.85 -12.29 17.58
N PRO A 201 14.04 -12.57 18.88
CA PRO A 201 14.96 -13.61 19.31
C PRO A 201 14.37 -15.03 19.13
N THR A 202 13.06 -15.19 19.01
CA THR A 202 12.39 -16.49 18.89
C THR A 202 11.86 -16.73 17.47
N ASP A 203 11.31 -15.71 16.80
CA ASP A 203 10.72 -15.81 15.45
C ASP A 203 11.54 -15.07 14.37
N LEU A 204 12.59 -15.71 13.86
CA LEU A 204 13.56 -15.10 12.93
C LEU A 204 13.05 -14.83 11.49
N PHE A 205 11.77 -15.02 11.20
CA PHE A 205 11.25 -14.91 9.84
C PHE A 205 10.53 -13.57 9.59
N PRO A 206 10.82 -12.84 8.49
CA PRO A 206 10.32 -11.49 8.23
C PRO A 206 8.82 -11.42 7.91
N GLY A 207 8.19 -12.50 7.45
CA GLY A 207 6.77 -12.53 7.10
C GLY A 207 6.48 -13.09 5.71
N ASP A 208 5.22 -13.45 5.48
CA ASP A 208 4.68 -14.03 4.26
C ASP A 208 3.51 -13.20 3.74
N ILE A 209 3.39 -13.13 2.42
CA ILE A 209 2.19 -12.65 1.74
C ILE A 209 1.69 -13.73 0.78
N THR A 210 0.38 -13.94 0.74
CA THR A 210 -0.22 -14.94 -0.15
C THR A 210 -1.45 -14.42 -0.88
N VAL A 211 -1.73 -14.97 -2.06
CA VAL A 211 -2.97 -14.73 -2.80
C VAL A 211 -3.63 -16.07 -3.13
N GLY A 212 -4.83 -16.27 -2.60
CA GLY A 212 -5.63 -17.49 -2.77
C GLY A 212 -5.20 -18.67 -1.91
N GLU A 213 -4.20 -18.49 -1.04
CA GLU A 213 -3.62 -19.56 -0.20
C GLU A 213 -3.44 -19.13 1.26
N LEU A 214 -3.43 -20.09 2.19
CA LEU A 214 -3.14 -19.82 3.59
C LEU A 214 -1.67 -20.14 3.87
N VAL A 215 -1.06 -19.40 4.79
CA VAL A 215 0.29 -19.74 5.28
C VAL A 215 0.21 -21.06 6.06
N PRO A 216 1.04 -22.07 5.75
CA PRO A 216 1.04 -23.34 6.47
C PRO A 216 1.22 -23.14 7.99
N GLY A 217 0.37 -23.80 8.78
CA GLY A 217 0.33 -23.64 10.25
C GLY A 217 -0.60 -22.54 10.76
N PHE A 218 -1.11 -21.68 9.89
CA PHE A 218 -2.05 -20.60 10.22
C PHE A 218 -3.46 -20.83 9.67
N GLU A 219 -3.79 -22.07 9.28
CA GLU A 219 -5.07 -22.43 8.65
C GLU A 219 -6.27 -22.16 9.58
N ASN A 220 -6.02 -22.14 10.89
CA ASN A 220 -7.02 -21.87 11.92
C ASN A 220 -7.62 -20.47 11.80
N VAL A 221 -7.01 -19.53 11.05
CA VAL A 221 -7.61 -18.20 10.77
C VAL A 221 -9.02 -18.32 10.21
N THR A 222 -9.32 -19.38 9.48
CA THR A 222 -10.64 -19.63 8.88
C THR A 222 -11.74 -19.88 9.91
N GLN A 223 -11.38 -20.23 11.15
CA GLN A 223 -12.29 -20.45 12.27
C GLN A 223 -12.59 -19.16 13.06
N PHE A 224 -11.82 -18.08 12.84
CA PHE A 224 -12.00 -16.81 13.54
C PHE A 224 -13.21 -16.03 12.99
N PRO A 225 -13.77 -15.08 13.75
CA PRO A 225 -14.92 -14.29 13.32
C PRO A 225 -14.68 -13.61 11.97
N LYS A 226 -15.65 -13.70 11.06
CA LYS A 226 -15.67 -12.90 9.83
C LYS A 226 -16.10 -11.48 10.17
N LEU A 227 -15.15 -10.56 10.12
CA LEU A 227 -15.35 -9.14 10.38
C LEU A 227 -15.80 -8.47 9.07
N PRO A 228 -17.04 -7.98 8.95
CA PRO A 228 -17.48 -7.32 7.73
C PRO A 228 -16.65 -6.06 7.45
N VAL A 229 -16.28 -5.84 6.19
CA VAL A 229 -15.61 -4.60 5.80
C VAL A 229 -16.61 -3.46 5.83
N THR A 230 -16.37 -2.45 6.67
CA THR A 230 -17.24 -1.28 6.78
C THR A 230 -17.19 -0.46 5.49
N GLN A 231 -18.34 0.07 5.08
CA GLN A 231 -18.46 0.82 3.84
C GLN A 231 -18.39 2.32 4.12
N VAL A 232 -17.59 3.03 3.33
CA VAL A 232 -17.57 4.50 3.35
C VAL A 232 -18.79 5.07 2.63
N SER A 233 -19.09 6.35 2.88
CA SER A 233 -20.17 7.06 2.20
C SER A 233 -20.05 6.95 0.68
N VAL A 234 -21.19 6.92 -0.03
CA VAL A 234 -21.22 6.89 -1.51
C VAL A 234 -20.45 8.05 -2.16
N ARG A 235 -20.26 9.16 -1.42
CA ARG A 235 -19.49 10.32 -1.88
C ARG A 235 -17.98 10.15 -1.77
N ASN A 236 -17.55 9.21 -0.94
CA ASN A 236 -16.15 8.95 -0.59
C ASN A 236 -15.74 7.52 -1.02
N GLN A 237 -16.42 6.91 -2.00
CA GLN A 237 -16.13 5.51 -2.40
C GLN A 237 -14.69 5.29 -2.88
N ALA A 238 -14.02 6.36 -3.32
CA ALA A 238 -12.60 6.37 -3.66
C ALA A 238 -11.68 6.23 -2.43
N ASP A 239 -12.19 6.48 -1.22
CA ASP A 239 -11.46 6.40 0.05
C ASP A 239 -11.77 5.08 0.79
N GLN A 240 -12.27 4.06 0.07
CA GLN A 240 -12.58 2.77 0.67
C GLN A 240 -11.28 2.01 0.96
N HIS A 241 -11.07 1.67 2.23
CA HIS A 241 -9.99 0.79 2.68
C HIS A 241 -10.52 -0.53 3.27
N TRP A 242 -9.62 -1.44 3.60
CA TRP A 242 -9.93 -2.61 4.44
C TRP A 242 -10.16 -2.15 5.87
N GLN A 243 -11.44 -1.92 6.21
CA GLN A 243 -11.85 -1.32 7.47
C GLN A 243 -12.73 -2.27 8.26
N ILE A 244 -12.47 -2.37 9.56
CA ILE A 244 -13.23 -3.20 10.50
C ILE A 244 -13.59 -2.40 11.73
N LEU A 245 -14.54 -2.91 12.52
CA LEU A 245 -14.89 -2.31 13.81
C LEU A 245 -14.06 -2.95 14.94
N ILE A 246 -13.37 -2.11 15.71
CA ILE A 246 -12.89 -2.48 17.05
C ILE A 246 -14.10 -2.52 17.98
N ASP A 247 -14.14 -3.51 18.86
CA ASP A 247 -15.28 -3.72 19.75
C ASP A 247 -15.50 -2.53 20.69
N LYS A 248 -16.72 -2.45 21.24
CA LYS A 248 -16.96 -1.55 22.37
C LYS A 248 -16.03 -1.96 23.51
N ASN A 249 -15.35 -0.99 24.11
CA ASN A 249 -14.32 -1.22 25.12
C ASN A 249 -13.15 -2.07 24.60
N GLY A 250 -12.93 -2.11 23.29
CA GLY A 250 -11.98 -3.01 22.63
C GLY A 250 -10.53 -2.58 22.67
N ILE A 251 -10.13 -1.73 23.63
CA ILE A 251 -8.73 -1.37 23.86
C ILE A 251 -8.50 -1.43 25.38
N ILE A 252 -7.62 -2.34 25.80
CA ILE A 252 -7.16 -2.48 27.18
C ILE A 252 -5.76 -1.87 27.28
N GLY A 253 -5.62 -0.87 28.14
CA GLY A 253 -4.36 -0.16 28.35
C GLY A 253 -3.41 -0.84 29.33
N PRO A 254 -2.24 -0.21 29.60
CA PRO A 254 -1.18 -0.80 30.42
C PRO A 254 -1.53 -1.03 31.90
N ASP A 255 -2.58 -0.38 32.39
CA ASP A 255 -3.13 -0.59 33.74
C ASP A 255 -4.19 -1.70 33.80
N GLY A 256 -4.40 -2.44 32.71
CA GLY A 256 -5.43 -3.46 32.59
C GLY A 256 -6.85 -2.89 32.51
N GLN A 257 -7.00 -1.57 32.39
CA GLN A 257 -8.30 -0.91 32.28
C GLN A 257 -8.67 -0.64 30.82
N VAL A 258 -9.97 -0.55 30.57
CA VAL A 258 -10.51 -0.15 29.27
C VAL A 258 -10.16 1.31 28.98
N ILE A 259 -9.60 1.57 27.80
CA ILE A 259 -9.43 2.91 27.25
C ILE A 259 -10.74 3.33 26.58
N ASN A 260 -11.52 4.16 27.26
CA ASN A 260 -12.77 4.69 26.72
C ASN A 260 -12.50 5.75 25.64
N VAL A 261 -13.11 5.58 24.47
CA VAL A 261 -13.00 6.54 23.36
C VAL A 261 -14.27 6.49 22.51
N THR A 262 -14.64 7.63 21.94
CA THR A 262 -15.82 7.77 21.08
C THR A 262 -15.37 7.91 19.63
N SER A 263 -16.05 7.21 18.72
CA SER A 263 -15.78 7.33 17.29
C SER A 263 -16.10 8.73 16.76
N ILE A 264 -15.22 9.26 15.91
CA ILE A 264 -15.48 10.47 15.12
C ILE A 264 -16.31 10.18 13.87
N VAL A 265 -16.39 8.91 13.44
CA VAL A 265 -17.07 8.48 12.22
C VAL A 265 -18.59 8.47 12.42
N ASP A 266 -19.06 7.85 13.50
CA ASP A 266 -20.50 7.68 13.76
C ASP A 266 -20.95 8.15 15.16
N GLY A 267 -20.02 8.63 16.01
CA GLY A 267 -20.32 9.01 17.39
C GLY A 267 -20.58 7.82 18.34
N GLY A 268 -20.40 6.60 17.86
CA GLY A 268 -20.64 5.36 18.56
C GLY A 268 -19.45 4.90 19.42
N PRO A 269 -19.63 3.80 20.17
CA PRO A 269 -18.63 3.26 21.09
C PRO A 269 -17.64 2.29 20.43
N ARG A 270 -17.75 2.06 19.11
CA ARG A 270 -16.86 1.18 18.33
C ARG A 270 -16.04 2.05 17.39
N LEU A 271 -14.76 1.76 17.26
CA LEU A 271 -13.88 2.52 16.37
C LEU A 271 -13.81 1.84 15.01
N ASN A 272 -13.89 2.61 13.94
CA ASN A 272 -13.62 2.14 12.59
C ASN A 272 -12.10 2.16 12.34
N ALA A 273 -11.51 1.00 12.09
CA ALA A 273 -10.07 0.81 11.98
C ALA A 273 -9.67 0.31 10.60
N VAL A 274 -8.80 1.05 9.92
CA VAL A 274 -8.13 0.63 8.68
C VAL A 274 -7.00 -0.34 9.02
N LEU A 275 -6.87 -1.44 8.27
CA LEU A 275 -5.74 -2.37 8.35
C LEU A 275 -4.75 -2.05 7.22
N ASP A 276 -3.57 -1.55 7.58
CA ASP A 276 -2.65 -0.95 6.61
C ASP A 276 -1.21 -1.48 6.76
N THR A 277 -0.81 -2.39 5.87
CA THR A 277 0.57 -2.88 5.80
C THR A 277 1.55 -1.84 5.25
N GLY A 278 1.06 -0.75 4.65
CA GLY A 278 1.87 0.38 4.18
C GLY A 278 2.10 1.45 5.24
N PHE A 279 1.50 1.33 6.43
CA PHE A 279 1.66 2.27 7.53
C PHE A 279 2.46 1.66 8.67
N SER A 280 3.67 2.15 8.93
CA SER A 280 4.58 1.57 9.92
C SER A 280 4.03 1.65 11.36
N LEU A 281 3.66 2.85 11.79
CA LEU A 281 3.26 3.16 13.17
C LEU A 281 1.75 3.43 13.25
N PRO A 282 0.95 2.59 13.95
CA PRO A 282 -0.49 2.78 14.06
C PRO A 282 -0.88 4.21 14.44
N GLN A 283 -1.95 4.72 13.83
CA GLN A 283 -2.52 6.03 14.13
C GLN A 283 -3.79 5.83 14.95
N VAL A 284 -3.82 6.36 16.17
CA VAL A 284 -4.96 6.25 17.10
C VAL A 284 -5.46 7.63 17.51
N PRO A 285 -6.71 7.77 18.01
CA PRO A 285 -7.15 9.00 18.67
C PRO A 285 -6.13 9.43 19.73
N ARG A 286 -5.89 10.74 19.88
CA ARG A 286 -4.92 11.26 20.85
C ARG A 286 -5.16 10.73 22.26
N GLN A 287 -6.43 10.67 22.66
CA GLN A 287 -6.87 10.09 23.94
C GLN A 287 -6.36 8.65 24.16
N VAL A 288 -6.33 7.83 23.11
CA VAL A 288 -5.82 6.46 23.19
C VAL A 288 -4.31 6.47 23.39
N SER A 289 -3.56 7.25 22.60
CA SER A 289 -2.11 7.36 22.77
C SER A 289 -1.72 7.90 24.16
N ASP A 290 -2.48 8.88 24.69
CA ASP A 290 -2.25 9.43 26.04
C ASP A 290 -2.50 8.40 27.13
N ALA A 291 -3.53 7.57 26.97
CA ALA A 291 -3.85 6.50 27.92
C ALA A 291 -2.81 5.36 27.89
N ILE A 292 -2.20 5.11 26.73
CA ILE A 292 -1.11 4.12 26.58
C ILE A 292 0.17 4.65 27.23
N TYR A 293 0.65 5.85 26.88
CA TYR A 293 2.01 6.26 27.25
C TYR A 293 2.08 7.27 28.41
N GLY A 294 1.05 8.09 28.62
CA GLY A 294 1.18 9.30 29.43
C GLY A 294 1.46 9.06 30.91
N ARG A 295 1.10 7.88 31.43
CA ARG A 295 1.36 7.50 32.83
C ARG A 295 2.69 6.78 33.04
N ILE A 296 3.49 6.57 31.99
CA ILE A 296 4.82 5.98 32.14
C ILE A 296 5.77 7.03 32.75
N PRO A 297 6.46 6.73 33.86
CA PRO A 297 7.43 7.65 34.45
C PRO A 297 8.49 8.07 33.43
N GLY A 298 8.75 9.38 33.31
CA GLY A 298 9.68 9.92 32.32
C GLY A 298 9.13 10.06 30.90
N ALA A 299 7.86 9.70 30.66
CA ALA A 299 7.22 9.91 29.37
C ALA A 299 7.01 11.40 29.09
N THR A 300 7.21 11.79 27.83
CA THR A 300 6.96 13.15 27.35
C THR A 300 6.31 13.11 25.98
N PHE A 301 5.41 14.07 25.72
CA PHE A 301 4.79 14.26 24.41
C PHE A 301 5.34 15.51 23.74
N GLY A 302 5.85 15.38 22.52
CA GLY A 302 6.43 16.50 21.79
C GLY A 302 7.04 16.09 20.45
N ASP A 303 7.63 17.07 19.76
CA ASP A 303 8.42 16.81 18.56
C ASP A 303 9.81 16.31 18.97
N VAL A 304 10.13 15.06 18.62
CA VAL A 304 11.41 14.42 18.94
C VAL A 304 12.45 14.58 17.82
N GLY A 305 12.14 15.40 16.81
CA GLY A 305 13.02 15.72 15.68
C GLY A 305 13.08 14.63 14.61
N ARG A 306 13.92 14.88 13.59
CA ARG A 306 14.18 13.97 12.44
C ARG A 306 12.91 13.49 11.69
N GLY A 307 11.84 14.28 11.73
CA GLY A 307 10.62 13.99 10.97
C GLY A 307 9.65 13.02 11.64
N ALA A 308 9.90 12.60 12.89
CA ALA A 308 8.95 11.79 13.66
C ALA A 308 7.66 12.54 14.02
N GLY A 309 7.67 13.87 13.97
CA GLY A 309 6.51 14.69 14.31
C GLY A 309 6.20 14.66 15.81
N GLN A 310 4.97 15.03 16.18
CA GLN A 310 4.52 14.99 17.57
C GLN A 310 4.25 13.55 18.00
N THR A 311 5.08 13.02 18.87
CA THR A 311 5.02 11.64 19.36
C THR A 311 5.23 11.59 20.87
N TRP A 312 4.87 10.45 21.46
CA TRP A 312 5.32 10.05 22.77
C TRP A 312 6.77 9.58 22.74
N SER A 313 7.58 10.07 23.68
CA SER A 313 8.89 9.57 24.06
C SER A 313 8.79 8.94 25.44
N ILE A 314 9.30 7.73 25.61
CA ILE A 314 9.27 6.96 26.85
C ILE A 314 10.66 6.34 27.14
N PRO A 315 10.95 5.96 28.39
CA PRO A 315 12.10 5.10 28.68
C PRO A 315 12.01 3.77 27.92
N CYS A 316 13.11 3.31 27.33
CA CYS A 316 13.12 2.06 26.57
C CYS A 316 13.01 0.78 27.40
N ASP A 317 13.18 0.88 28.72
CA ASP A 317 13.01 -0.20 29.68
C ASP A 317 11.56 -0.31 30.20
N ALA A 318 10.65 0.57 29.78
CA ALA A 318 9.23 0.49 30.11
C ALA A 318 8.54 -0.57 29.25
N GLU A 319 8.07 -1.64 29.87
CA GLU A 319 7.23 -2.66 29.22
C GLU A 319 5.77 -2.16 29.16
N VAL A 320 5.21 -2.07 27.96
CA VAL A 320 3.85 -1.53 27.77
C VAL A 320 2.91 -2.67 27.40
N ASN A 321 1.98 -3.00 28.30
CA ASN A 321 0.92 -3.97 28.03
C ASN A 321 -0.23 -3.31 27.29
N LEU A 322 -0.57 -3.82 26.10
CA LEU A 322 -1.66 -3.30 25.28
C LEU A 322 -2.40 -4.46 24.64
N THR A 323 -3.73 -4.41 24.62
CA THR A 323 -4.55 -5.44 23.97
C THR A 323 -5.71 -4.81 23.25
N PHE A 324 -5.91 -5.20 21.99
CA PHE A 324 -7.11 -4.87 21.23
C PHE A 324 -8.12 -6.01 21.31
N ILE A 325 -9.42 -5.69 21.31
CA ILE A 325 -10.51 -6.66 21.22
C ILE A 325 -11.30 -6.37 19.96
N ILE A 326 -11.37 -7.36 19.07
CA ILE A 326 -11.98 -7.24 17.76
C ILE A 326 -12.79 -8.50 17.51
N GLY A 327 -14.11 -8.37 17.32
CA GLY A 327 -14.99 -9.52 17.11
C GLY A 327 -15.04 -10.48 18.30
N GLY A 328 -14.81 -9.98 19.51
CA GLY A 328 -14.74 -10.77 20.75
C GLY A 328 -13.40 -11.48 20.99
N VAL A 329 -12.41 -11.31 20.11
CA VAL A 329 -11.09 -11.93 20.21
C VAL A 329 -10.07 -10.92 20.71
N GLN A 330 -9.20 -11.34 21.63
CA GLN A 330 -8.10 -10.52 22.16
C GLN A 330 -6.86 -10.64 21.28
N TYR A 331 -6.27 -9.49 20.95
CA TYR A 331 -5.02 -9.33 20.21
C TYR A 331 -4.03 -8.60 21.12
N PRO A 332 -3.30 -9.33 21.97
CA PRO A 332 -2.22 -8.75 22.76
C PRO A 332 -1.12 -8.22 21.84
N ILE A 333 -0.59 -7.05 22.15
CA ILE A 333 0.49 -6.43 21.41
C ILE A 333 1.81 -6.73 22.11
N HIS A 334 2.74 -7.30 21.37
CA HIS A 334 4.08 -7.59 21.83
C HIS A 334 4.74 -6.29 22.33
N PRO A 335 5.38 -6.25 23.52
CA PRO A 335 5.93 -5.01 24.05
C PRO A 335 6.94 -4.31 23.13
N LEU A 336 7.74 -5.07 22.37
CA LEU A 336 8.61 -4.51 21.30
C LEU A 336 7.87 -3.80 20.15
N ASP A 337 6.58 -4.07 19.96
CA ASP A 337 5.74 -3.34 18.99
C ASP A 337 5.05 -2.12 19.57
N THR A 338 5.04 -1.97 20.89
CA THR A 338 4.47 -0.77 21.53
C THR A 338 5.43 0.41 21.53
N SER A 339 6.73 0.17 21.30
CA SER A 339 7.70 1.25 21.19
C SER A 339 8.94 0.89 20.37
N LEU A 340 9.46 1.88 19.63
CA LEU A 340 10.66 1.74 18.81
C LEU A 340 11.85 2.45 19.44
N SER A 341 13.02 1.81 19.39
CA SER A 341 14.29 2.43 19.79
C SER A 341 14.52 3.69 18.97
N TRP A 342 14.90 4.77 19.64
CA TRP A 342 15.25 6.03 18.99
C TRP A 342 16.50 6.63 19.62
N ASN A 343 17.37 7.14 18.77
CA ASN A 343 18.53 7.91 19.21
C ASN A 343 18.43 9.32 18.64
N ALA A 344 18.26 10.31 19.51
CA ALA A 344 18.40 11.71 19.15
C ALA A 344 19.55 12.33 19.96
N ASN A 345 20.55 12.86 19.26
CA ASN A 345 21.66 13.60 19.84
C ASN A 345 22.44 12.85 20.93
N GLY A 346 22.54 11.52 20.84
CA GLY A 346 23.27 10.69 21.79
C GLY A 346 22.48 10.25 23.03
N THR A 347 21.20 10.63 23.13
CA THR A 347 20.28 10.10 24.14
C THR A 347 19.44 8.98 23.52
N ASP A 348 19.51 7.79 24.12
CA ASP A 348 18.64 6.67 23.79
C ASP A 348 17.32 6.80 24.55
N PHE A 349 16.21 6.81 23.81
CA PHE A 349 14.86 6.73 24.33
C PHE A 349 14.00 5.97 23.33
N CYS A 350 12.76 5.66 23.70
CA CYS A 350 11.86 4.95 22.81
C CYS A 350 10.71 5.86 22.41
N ILE A 351 10.33 5.81 21.13
CA ILE A 351 9.10 6.46 20.67
C ILE A 351 7.95 5.45 20.78
N GLY A 352 6.79 5.88 21.28
CA GLY A 352 5.61 5.01 21.31
C GLY A 352 5.16 4.67 19.90
N SER A 353 4.78 3.43 19.61
CA SER A 353 4.40 3.03 18.24
C SER A 353 2.98 3.46 17.85
N PHE A 354 2.10 3.60 18.84
CA PHE A 354 0.70 4.00 18.66
C PHE A 354 0.58 5.52 18.72
N GLN A 355 0.75 6.13 17.56
CA GLN A 355 0.86 7.57 17.39
C GLN A 355 -0.50 8.27 17.42
N PRO A 356 -0.58 9.52 17.92
CA PRO A 356 -1.75 10.34 17.70
C PRO A 356 -1.96 10.55 16.20
N ARG A 357 -3.18 10.32 15.75
CA ARG A 357 -3.57 10.55 14.36
C ARG A 357 -3.38 12.01 13.97
N THR A 358 -2.75 12.22 12.82
CA THR A 358 -2.51 13.56 12.24
C THR A 358 -3.38 13.88 11.02
N THR A 359 -4.05 12.87 10.44
CA THR A 359 -4.97 13.05 9.30
C THR A 359 -6.28 13.72 9.72
N THR A 360 -6.87 14.47 8.78
CA THR A 360 -8.20 15.07 8.89
C THR A 360 -9.30 14.21 8.28
N ASP A 361 -8.96 13.00 7.82
CA ASP A 361 -9.95 12.05 7.32
C ASP A 361 -10.96 11.69 8.43
N THR A 362 -12.22 11.59 8.04
CA THR A 362 -13.36 11.32 8.92
C THR A 362 -14.05 10.00 8.57
N ASN A 363 -13.52 9.24 7.60
CA ASN A 363 -14.03 7.93 7.22
C ASN A 363 -13.63 6.83 8.22
N TYR A 364 -12.57 7.03 9.00
CA TYR A 364 -12.07 6.08 10.00
C TYR A 364 -11.53 6.77 11.26
N ASP A 365 -11.46 6.02 12.35
CA ASP A 365 -10.93 6.44 13.64
C ASP A 365 -9.46 6.05 13.83
N VAL A 366 -9.06 4.90 13.30
CA VAL A 366 -7.76 4.27 13.60
C VAL A 366 -7.14 3.75 12.31
N ILE A 367 -5.82 3.82 12.21
CA ILE A 367 -5.02 3.02 11.27
C ILE A 367 -4.24 2.02 12.12
N LEU A 368 -4.57 0.74 12.00
CA LEU A 368 -3.83 -0.37 12.56
C LEU A 368 -2.74 -0.77 11.58
N GLY A 369 -1.57 -0.15 11.76
CA GLY A 369 -0.38 -0.34 10.95
C GLY A 369 0.45 -1.58 11.32
N MET A 370 1.67 -1.66 10.79
CA MET A 370 2.58 -2.80 10.94
C MET A 370 2.82 -3.20 12.40
N ALA A 371 2.94 -2.24 13.33
CA ALA A 371 3.12 -2.57 14.75
C ALA A 371 1.93 -3.35 15.34
N PHE A 372 0.69 -3.14 14.86
CA PHE A 372 -0.43 -4.03 15.18
C PHE A 372 -0.36 -5.32 14.37
N LEU A 373 -0.14 -5.22 13.05
CA LEU A 373 -0.22 -6.35 12.11
C LEU A 373 0.88 -7.41 12.30
N ARG A 374 1.96 -7.12 13.02
CA ARG A 374 2.91 -8.14 13.50
C ARG A 374 2.35 -9.06 14.59
N ASN A 375 1.23 -8.69 15.19
CA ASN A 375 0.56 -9.43 16.27
C ASN A 375 -0.72 -10.14 15.79
N ALA A 376 -1.01 -10.08 14.49
CA ALA A 376 -2.18 -10.70 13.90
C ALA A 376 -1.90 -11.19 12.47
N TYR A 377 -2.09 -12.49 12.23
CA TYR A 377 -2.17 -13.02 10.87
C TYR A 377 -3.48 -12.57 10.24
N MET A 378 -3.38 -11.84 9.12
CA MET A 378 -4.51 -11.18 8.48
C MET A 378 -4.93 -11.94 7.22
N LEU A 379 -6.22 -12.23 7.10
CA LEU A 379 -6.87 -12.69 5.87
C LEU A 379 -7.91 -11.65 5.44
N VAL A 380 -7.78 -11.16 4.21
CA VAL A 380 -8.76 -10.27 3.58
C VAL A 380 -9.45 -11.02 2.45
N ASN A 381 -10.74 -11.33 2.63
CA ASN A 381 -11.56 -11.91 1.57
C ASN A 381 -12.29 -10.79 0.82
N PHE A 382 -12.16 -10.81 -0.50
CA PHE A 382 -12.67 -9.76 -1.38
C PHE A 382 -14.17 -9.89 -1.65
N GLY A 383 -14.79 -10.99 -1.22
CA GLY A 383 -16.15 -11.32 -1.60
C GLY A 383 -16.27 -11.54 -3.11
N ASP A 384 -17.49 -11.61 -3.62
CA ASP A 384 -17.72 -11.84 -5.06
C ASP A 384 -17.84 -10.52 -5.82
N PHE A 385 -17.02 -9.51 -5.47
CA PHE A 385 -17.16 -8.14 -5.96
C PHE A 385 -17.07 -8.07 -7.49
N VAL A 386 -18.22 -7.94 -8.16
CA VAL A 386 -18.30 -7.69 -9.61
C VAL A 386 -18.87 -6.28 -9.81
N ASP A 387 -18.09 -5.41 -10.45
CA ASP A 387 -18.54 -4.09 -10.90
C ASP A 387 -19.90 -4.22 -11.63
N GLY A 388 -20.96 -3.68 -11.02
CA GLY A 388 -22.31 -3.61 -11.60
C GLY A 388 -23.33 -4.67 -11.16
N LYS A 389 -22.99 -5.58 -10.24
CA LYS A 389 -23.96 -6.55 -9.66
C LYS A 389 -23.81 -6.63 -8.14
N THR A 390 -24.43 -5.70 -7.41
CA THR A 390 -24.29 -5.59 -5.94
C THR A 390 -25.29 -6.44 -5.15
N ASP A 391 -26.25 -7.08 -5.82
CA ASP A 391 -27.37 -7.82 -5.23
C ASP A 391 -27.21 -9.35 -5.31
N GLN A 392 -26.11 -9.85 -5.89
CA GLN A 392 -25.84 -11.28 -6.09
C GLN A 392 -24.46 -11.73 -5.61
N VAL A 393 -23.77 -10.91 -4.81
CA VAL A 393 -22.34 -11.10 -4.49
C VAL A 393 -22.12 -11.10 -2.99
N ALA A 394 -21.24 -11.97 -2.50
CA ALA A 394 -20.84 -11.99 -1.10
C ALA A 394 -20.09 -10.70 -0.73
N ASP A 395 -20.39 -10.14 0.43
CA ASP A 395 -19.69 -8.95 0.95
C ASP A 395 -18.25 -9.29 1.36
N PRO A 396 -17.28 -8.36 1.17
CA PRO A 396 -15.92 -8.53 1.64
C PRO A 396 -15.85 -8.57 3.17
N TYR A 397 -14.90 -9.35 3.70
CA TYR A 397 -14.67 -9.48 5.13
C TYR A 397 -13.19 -9.71 5.45
N VAL A 398 -12.82 -9.47 6.70
CA VAL A 398 -11.50 -9.77 7.25
C VAL A 398 -11.62 -10.86 8.32
N GLN A 399 -10.64 -11.75 8.40
CA GLN A 399 -10.41 -12.62 9.55
C GLN A 399 -9.01 -12.34 10.09
N LEU A 400 -8.87 -12.29 11.40
CA LEU A 400 -7.61 -12.06 12.09
C LEU A 400 -7.36 -13.22 13.06
N LEU A 401 -6.14 -13.73 13.09
CA LEU A 401 -5.67 -14.75 14.04
C LEU A 401 -4.56 -14.10 14.89
N PRO A 402 -4.71 -13.97 16.23
CA PRO A 402 -3.65 -13.45 17.08
C PRO A 402 -2.41 -14.34 17.02
N THR A 403 -1.24 -13.72 16.99
CA THR A 403 0.06 -14.43 16.88
C THR A 403 0.98 -14.21 18.08
N THR A 404 0.58 -13.37 19.03
CA THR A 404 1.43 -12.99 20.16
C THR A 404 1.06 -13.76 21.42
N GLU A 405 2.04 -14.50 21.96
CA GLU A 405 1.96 -15.13 23.26
C GLU A 405 2.67 -14.27 24.32
N MET A 406 1.92 -13.74 25.28
CA MET A 406 2.44 -12.69 26.19
C MET A 406 3.60 -13.13 27.09
N VAL A 407 3.69 -14.41 27.44
CA VAL A 407 4.81 -14.92 28.26
C VAL A 407 6.12 -14.92 27.46
N GLU A 408 6.05 -15.34 26.19
CA GLU A 408 7.18 -15.28 25.27
C GLU A 408 7.56 -13.82 24.99
N ALA A 409 6.57 -13.00 24.62
CA ALA A 409 6.77 -11.61 24.29
C ALA A 409 7.43 -10.79 25.42
N HIS A 410 7.08 -11.11 26.67
CA HIS A 410 7.73 -10.55 27.86
C HIS A 410 9.21 -10.96 27.96
N ASN A 411 9.52 -12.26 27.78
CA ASN A 411 10.90 -12.73 27.80
C ASN A 411 11.74 -12.06 26.71
N ASP A 412 11.18 -11.88 25.52
CA ASP A 412 11.87 -11.23 24.41
C ASP A 412 12.13 -9.76 24.70
N PHE A 413 11.15 -9.07 25.29
CA PHE A 413 11.34 -7.71 25.77
C PHE A 413 12.47 -7.63 26.81
N VAL A 414 12.51 -8.53 27.78
CA VAL A 414 13.58 -8.60 28.79
C VAL A 414 14.95 -8.81 28.13
N GLN A 415 15.05 -9.70 27.13
CA GLN A 415 16.31 -9.92 26.41
C GLN A 415 16.73 -8.68 25.63
N VAL A 416 15.82 -8.10 24.84
CA VAL A 416 16.12 -7.01 23.90
C VAL A 416 16.31 -5.67 24.61
N ARG A 417 15.47 -5.34 25.60
CA ARG A 417 15.44 -4.03 26.27
C ARG A 417 16.18 -4.01 27.60
N LEU A 418 16.11 -5.10 28.36
CA LEU A 418 16.67 -5.18 29.72
C LEU A 418 17.96 -6.00 29.82
N LYS A 419 18.49 -6.45 28.66
CA LYS A 419 19.75 -7.22 28.57
C LYS A 419 19.70 -8.50 29.42
N GLY A 420 18.53 -9.13 29.48
CA GLY A 420 18.31 -10.40 30.16
C GLY A 420 18.06 -10.31 31.67
N ILE A 421 18.02 -9.12 32.26
CA ILE A 421 17.69 -8.93 33.69
C ILE A 421 16.28 -8.37 33.79
N ASP A 422 15.33 -9.20 34.22
CA ASP A 422 13.95 -8.76 34.39
C ASP A 422 13.79 -7.80 35.58
N THR A 423 13.52 -6.54 35.28
CA THR A 423 13.24 -5.47 36.26
C THR A 423 11.79 -4.98 36.20
N THR A 424 10.93 -5.63 35.40
CA THR A 424 9.56 -5.18 35.09
C THR A 424 8.64 -5.20 36.31
N ALA A 425 8.88 -6.10 37.26
CA ALA A 425 8.13 -6.15 38.53
C ALA A 425 8.22 -4.85 39.36
N GLY A 426 9.25 -4.03 39.12
CA GLY A 426 9.42 -2.72 39.77
C GLY A 426 8.77 -1.56 39.00
N GLN A 427 8.21 -1.80 37.82
CA GLN A 427 7.59 -0.76 37.00
C GLN A 427 6.30 -0.27 37.65
N THR A 428 6.17 1.05 37.74
CA THR A 428 4.96 1.70 38.27
C THR A 428 4.42 2.71 37.26
N PHE A 429 3.11 2.91 37.27
CA PHE A 429 2.44 3.96 36.50
C PHE A 429 2.11 5.14 37.41
N LEU A 430 2.17 6.35 36.87
CA LEU A 430 1.70 7.54 37.56
C LEU A 430 0.18 7.50 37.72
N ASP A 431 -0.35 7.93 38.87
CA ASP A 431 -1.80 7.95 39.15
C ASP A 431 -2.60 8.78 38.13
N SER A 432 -1.99 9.84 37.61
CA SER A 432 -2.56 10.69 36.58
C SER A 432 -1.48 11.32 35.72
N PHE A 433 -1.88 11.73 34.52
CA PHE A 433 -1.06 12.52 33.61
C PHE A 433 -1.89 13.68 33.07
N THR A 434 -1.26 14.84 32.93
CA THR A 434 -1.89 16.03 32.33
C THR A 434 -1.39 16.16 30.89
N PRO A 435 -2.25 16.03 29.87
CA PRO A 435 -1.86 16.21 28.48
C PRO A 435 -1.19 17.56 28.25
N SER A 436 0.07 17.54 27.83
CA SER A 436 0.74 18.70 27.27
C SER A 436 0.35 18.82 25.79
N GLY A 437 -0.28 19.94 25.43
CA GLY A 437 -0.67 20.28 24.06
C GLY A 437 -2.19 20.30 23.81
N PRO A 438 -2.66 20.97 22.74
CA PRO A 438 -4.08 21.06 22.43
C PRO A 438 -4.67 19.67 22.08
N PRO A 439 -5.90 19.36 22.53
CA PRO A 439 -6.62 18.17 22.12
C PRO A 439 -6.99 18.26 20.64
N ASP A 440 -6.57 17.25 19.88
CA ASP A 440 -6.71 17.12 18.43
C ASP A 440 -6.20 18.31 17.61
N VAL A 441 -5.56 18.02 16.48
CA VAL A 441 -5.17 19.04 15.52
C VAL A 441 -6.43 19.67 14.93
N LYS A 442 -6.92 20.77 15.52
CA LYS A 442 -7.68 21.77 14.77
C LYS A 442 -6.74 22.33 13.70
N LYS A 443 -7.05 22.06 12.43
CA LYS A 443 -6.47 22.67 11.22
C LYS A 443 -5.06 23.22 11.45
N SER A 444 -4.06 22.35 11.66
CA SER A 444 -2.70 22.78 11.37
C SER A 444 -2.62 22.85 9.85
N ASN A 445 -2.36 24.05 9.31
CA ASN A 445 -2.03 24.26 7.91
C ASN A 445 -0.62 23.70 7.61
N GLY A 446 -0.40 22.43 7.93
CA GLY A 446 0.87 21.71 7.77
C GLY A 446 1.03 21.05 6.40
N GLY A 447 -0.05 20.94 5.61
CA GLY A 447 0.02 20.60 4.19
C GLY A 447 0.04 21.86 3.32
N PHE A 448 0.46 21.73 2.05
CA PHE A 448 0.52 22.67 0.91
C PHE A 448 0.30 24.18 1.17
N SER A 449 -0.76 24.59 1.88
CA SER A 449 -0.94 25.92 2.48
C SER A 449 0.29 26.44 3.25
N GLY A 450 0.90 25.66 4.14
CA GLY A 450 2.08 26.12 4.89
C GLY A 450 3.33 26.30 4.02
N TRP A 451 3.43 25.52 2.93
CA TRP A 451 4.45 25.67 1.90
C TRP A 451 4.16 26.85 0.97
N LEU A 452 2.89 27.08 0.61
CA LEU A 452 2.44 28.23 -0.18
C LEU A 452 2.69 29.54 0.55
N ASP A 453 2.42 29.61 1.86
CA ASP A 453 2.65 30.82 2.65
C ASP A 453 4.16 31.11 2.82
N LYS A 454 4.97 30.07 3.02
CA LYS A 454 6.45 30.19 3.07
C LYS A 454 7.06 30.60 1.72
N ASN A 455 6.45 30.20 0.60
CA ASN A 455 6.99 30.43 -0.74
C ASN A 455 6.20 31.46 -1.56
N LYS A 456 5.26 32.19 -0.95
CA LYS A 456 4.37 33.14 -1.64
C LYS A 456 5.14 34.18 -2.45
N THR A 457 6.25 34.68 -1.93
CA THR A 457 7.10 35.66 -2.60
C THR A 457 7.83 35.07 -3.81
N ILE A 458 8.25 33.81 -3.72
CA ILE A 458 8.92 33.07 -4.80
C ILE A 458 7.90 32.71 -5.89
N LEU A 459 6.69 32.29 -5.52
CA LEU A 459 5.62 31.97 -6.45
C LEU A 459 5.07 33.19 -7.19
N ILE A 460 5.00 34.36 -6.52
CA ILE A 460 4.66 35.63 -7.18
C ILE A 460 5.78 36.05 -8.14
N ALA A 461 7.04 35.87 -7.76
CA ALA A 461 8.19 36.18 -8.63
C ALA A 461 8.27 35.24 -9.85
N VAL A 462 8.03 33.95 -9.68
CA VAL A 462 8.01 32.94 -10.75
C VAL A 462 6.77 33.13 -11.64
N GLY A 463 5.61 33.42 -11.06
CA GLY A 463 4.39 33.73 -11.82
C GLY A 463 4.52 34.98 -12.67
N ALA A 464 5.14 36.04 -12.15
CA ALA A 464 5.40 37.28 -12.90
C ALA A 464 6.43 37.08 -14.04
N SER A 465 7.44 36.23 -13.84
CA SER A 465 8.45 35.94 -14.86
C SER A 465 7.95 34.99 -15.94
N VAL A 466 7.18 33.94 -15.59
CA VAL A 466 6.53 33.06 -16.57
C VAL A 466 5.44 33.79 -17.36
N GLY A 467 4.64 34.64 -16.70
CA GLY A 467 3.66 35.50 -17.37
C GLY A 467 4.30 36.52 -18.32
N GLY A 468 5.42 37.12 -17.91
CA GLY A 468 6.20 38.03 -18.75
C GLY A 468 6.78 37.35 -20.00
N VAL A 469 7.34 36.13 -19.84
CA VAL A 469 7.89 35.36 -20.97
C VAL A 469 6.79 34.92 -21.95
N LEU A 470 5.62 34.49 -21.45
CA LEU A 470 4.47 34.14 -22.29
C LEU A 470 3.93 35.36 -23.07
N LEU A 471 3.84 36.53 -22.44
CA LEU A 471 3.42 37.76 -23.12
C LEU A 471 4.42 38.20 -24.20
N ILE A 472 5.73 38.05 -23.95
CA ILE A 472 6.77 38.34 -24.95
C ILE A 472 6.69 37.35 -26.12
N LEU A 473 6.46 36.06 -25.86
CA LEU A 473 6.29 35.04 -26.90
C LEU A 473 5.04 35.29 -27.75
N VAL A 474 3.91 35.63 -27.12
CA VAL A 474 2.67 35.99 -27.83
C VAL A 474 2.87 37.27 -28.65
N ALA A 475 3.51 38.30 -28.10
CA ALA A 475 3.84 39.53 -28.83
C ALA A 475 4.77 39.24 -30.03
N ALA A 476 5.79 38.40 -29.86
CA ALA A 476 6.72 38.00 -30.92
C ALA A 476 6.01 37.19 -32.03
N LEU A 477 5.08 36.30 -31.67
CA LEU A 477 4.25 35.55 -32.62
C LEU A 477 3.28 36.47 -33.38
N CYS A 478 2.67 37.44 -32.70
CA CYS A 478 1.82 38.47 -33.31
C CYS A 478 2.61 39.39 -34.26
N PHE A 479 3.82 39.81 -33.88
CA PHE A 479 4.71 40.61 -34.74
C PHE A 479 5.22 39.81 -35.95
N ARG A 480 5.55 38.52 -35.78
CA ARG A 480 5.92 37.62 -36.89
C ARG A 480 4.75 37.41 -37.85
N ARG A 481 3.52 37.26 -37.35
CA ARG A 481 2.30 37.18 -38.19
C ARG A 481 2.04 38.49 -38.94
N ARG A 482 2.18 39.66 -38.29
CA ARG A 482 2.07 40.98 -38.95
C ARG A 482 3.15 41.21 -40.01
N ARG A 483 4.41 40.83 -39.76
CA ARG A 483 5.48 40.90 -40.76
C ARG A 483 5.22 39.98 -41.95
N ARG A 484 4.74 38.76 -41.74
CA ARG A 484 4.36 37.84 -42.83
C ARG A 484 3.17 38.36 -43.65
N ALA A 485 2.22 39.05 -43.03
CA ALA A 485 1.11 39.70 -43.75
C ALA A 485 1.61 40.87 -44.62
N ASN A 486 2.51 41.72 -44.10
CA ASN A 486 3.06 42.87 -44.85
C ASN A 486 4.04 42.49 -45.97
N VAL A 487 4.72 41.34 -45.87
CA VAL A 487 5.55 40.80 -46.98
C VAL A 487 4.66 40.26 -48.11
N ARG A 488 3.49 39.68 -47.78
CA ARG A 488 2.52 39.20 -48.77
C ARG A 488 1.78 40.34 -49.49
N GLU A 489 1.70 41.52 -48.88
CA GLU A 489 1.12 42.73 -49.50
C GLU A 489 2.10 43.46 -50.44
N LYS A 490 3.42 43.26 -50.30
CA LYS A 490 4.43 43.88 -51.17
C LYS A 490 4.73 43.11 -52.46
N ASP A 491 4.45 41.81 -52.53
CA ASP A 491 4.55 41.02 -53.77
C ASP A 491 3.26 41.06 -54.63
N GLY A 492 2.14 41.57 -54.09
CA GLY A 492 0.89 41.74 -54.83
C GLY A 492 0.74 43.05 -55.61
N ARG A 493 1.74 43.94 -55.58
CA ARG A 493 1.71 45.25 -56.26
C ARG A 493 2.93 45.46 -57.15
N ARG A 494 3.14 44.59 -58.13
CA ARG A 494 3.78 45.00 -59.38
C ARG A 494 3.05 44.39 -60.57
N VAL A 495 2.69 45.30 -61.48
CA VAL A 495 2.32 45.09 -62.88
C VAL A 495 0.82 44.84 -63.16
N TRP A 496 0.05 45.92 -63.43
CA TRP A 496 -0.54 46.12 -64.77
C TRP A 496 -1.18 47.51 -65.00
N PHE A 497 -0.73 48.18 -66.09
CA PHE A 497 -1.41 49.14 -66.99
C PHE A 497 -0.35 49.42 -68.08
N LYS A 498 -0.52 49.34 -69.41
CA LYS A 498 -1.66 49.38 -70.35
C LYS A 498 -1.27 48.60 -71.63
N GLY A 499 -2.26 48.14 -72.41
CA GLY A 499 -2.14 47.97 -73.87
C GLY A 499 -2.67 46.65 -74.45
N THR A 500 -3.91 46.67 -74.94
CA THR A 500 -4.52 45.72 -75.91
C THR A 500 -3.74 45.67 -77.25
N PRO A 501 -3.91 44.66 -78.16
CA PRO A 501 -5.19 44.01 -78.49
C PRO A 501 -5.20 42.54 -79.01
N VAL A 502 -6.45 42.06 -79.19
CA VAL A 502 -6.98 40.98 -80.07
C VAL A 502 -6.81 39.50 -79.66
N GLY A 503 -7.97 38.83 -79.46
CA GLY A 503 -8.21 37.52 -80.08
C GLY A 503 -8.68 36.35 -79.21
N GLY A 504 -10.01 36.20 -79.05
CA GLY A 504 -10.69 34.92 -79.33
C GLY A 504 -11.02 33.94 -78.20
N LYS A 505 -12.35 33.67 -78.07
CA LYS A 505 -13.06 32.47 -77.57
C LYS A 505 -12.98 32.25 -76.04
N GLY A 506 -14.04 32.40 -75.24
CA GLY A 506 -15.43 31.94 -75.34
C GLY A 506 -15.62 30.87 -74.25
N GLY A 507 -16.18 31.14 -73.07
CA GLY A 507 -17.62 31.12 -72.74
C GLY A 507 -17.78 30.55 -71.32
N TYR A 508 -18.81 30.97 -70.59
CA TYR A 508 -18.93 31.00 -69.12
C TYR A 508 -19.88 29.92 -68.53
N LYS A 509 -19.53 29.37 -67.33
CA LYS A 509 -20.39 28.96 -66.18
C LYS A 509 -21.36 27.73 -66.30
N PRO A 510 -22.02 27.26 -65.20
CA PRO A 510 -21.51 26.66 -63.93
C PRO A 510 -22.34 25.41 -63.47
N VAL A 511 -21.96 24.62 -62.46
CA VAL A 511 -22.94 23.74 -61.75
C VAL A 511 -22.62 23.57 -60.25
N HIS A 512 -23.64 23.80 -59.41
CA HIS A 512 -23.73 23.61 -57.96
C HIS A 512 -24.09 22.16 -57.57
N HIS A 513 -23.81 21.78 -56.32
CA HIS A 513 -24.19 20.55 -55.61
C HIS A 513 -25.67 20.12 -55.74
N PRO A 514 -25.94 18.83 -55.44
CA PRO A 514 -27.11 18.49 -54.62
C PRO A 514 -26.83 17.44 -53.51
N THR A 515 -27.77 17.38 -52.56
CA THR A 515 -27.91 16.45 -51.42
C THR A 515 -29.25 15.66 -51.53
N PRO A 516 -29.58 14.70 -50.65
CA PRO A 516 -29.88 13.29 -50.96
C PRO A 516 -31.37 12.93 -51.16
N SER A 517 -31.65 11.68 -51.55
CA SER A 517 -33.00 11.10 -51.64
C SER A 517 -33.23 9.95 -50.66
N GLU A 518 -34.47 9.87 -50.17
CA GLU A 518 -35.00 8.95 -49.16
C GLU A 518 -36.06 8.01 -49.76
N SER A 519 -36.32 6.90 -49.06
CA SER A 519 -37.54 6.06 -49.02
C SER A 519 -37.76 4.96 -50.08
N TYR A 520 -37.98 3.72 -49.62
CA TYR A 520 -39.26 2.99 -49.72
C TYR A 520 -39.25 1.69 -48.88
N LEU A 521 -40.32 1.48 -48.11
CA LEU A 521 -40.81 0.19 -47.54
C LEU A 521 -42.21 -0.07 -48.15
N PRO A 522 -42.70 -1.32 -48.22
CA PRO A 522 -43.81 -1.68 -47.32
C PRO A 522 -43.96 -3.17 -46.87
N SER A 523 -44.53 -3.29 -45.66
CA SER A 523 -45.56 -4.22 -45.12
C SER A 523 -45.42 -5.76 -45.05
N HIS A 524 -45.42 -6.23 -43.78
CA HIS A 524 -46.26 -7.27 -43.12
C HIS A 524 -46.52 -8.68 -43.72
N GLY A 525 -46.27 -9.69 -42.86
CA GLY A 525 -46.96 -10.99 -42.85
C GLY A 525 -46.62 -11.81 -41.59
N LYS A 526 -47.64 -12.22 -40.82
CA LYS A 526 -47.58 -13.10 -39.62
C LYS A 526 -47.34 -14.56 -40.00
N VAL A 527 -46.59 -15.32 -39.19
CA VAL A 527 -46.98 -16.49 -38.35
C VAL A 527 -45.93 -16.60 -37.25
#